data_AF-A0A560FGF0-F1
#
_entry.id   AF-A0A560FGF0-F1
#
_cell.length_a   1.000
_cell.length_b   1.000
_cell.length_c   1.000
_cell.angle_alpha   90.00
_cell.angle_beta   90.00
_cell.angle_gamma   90.00
#
_symmetry.space_group_name_H-M   'P 1'
#
loop_
_entity.id
_entity.type
_entity.pdbx_description
1 polymer ?
#
loop_
_entity_poly.entity_id
_entity_poly.type
_entity_poly.pdbx_seq_one_letter_code
_entity_poly.pdbx_strand_id
1 'polypeptide(L)'
;MTQYTTGTITLTNGSATVTGTGTAWLANLAPGALLTVSEDDPVGVVAAVTADGSLTLEMPWPGASYTNTAYEAVRDFDPSTGAPLLSHGLRNTNVVVNRAILALGKQTATAVNAYVNVQAAQAAAATATSQAGIAATQATAAAGSAAAAQSTADSIDGLLVSMATAFTDSQTRYVTAIAFR
;
A
#
# COMPACT_ATOMS: atom_id res chain seq x y z
N MET A 1 36.55 -10.36 -0.66
CA MET A 1 35.81 -11.36 -1.46
C MET A 1 34.39 -11.37 -0.94
N THR A 2 33.41 -11.30 -1.85
CA THR A 2 31.97 -11.20 -1.51
C THR A 2 31.37 -12.52 -1.01
N GLN A 3 32.17 -13.60 -0.96
CA GLN A 3 31.80 -14.94 -0.53
C GLN A 3 32.64 -15.41 0.66
N TYR A 4 32.01 -16.21 1.54
CA TYR A 4 32.65 -16.95 2.61
C TYR A 4 32.73 -18.43 2.26
N THR A 5 33.92 -19.01 2.33
CA THR A 5 34.18 -20.43 2.05
C THR A 5 35.01 -21.09 3.14
N THR A 6 35.22 -20.40 4.27
CA THR A 6 36.06 -20.92 5.37
C THR A 6 35.26 -21.89 6.23
N GLY A 7 35.87 -23.04 6.50
CA GLY A 7 35.27 -24.14 7.28
C GLY A 7 34.47 -25.10 6.40
N THR A 8 33.77 -26.03 7.05
CA THR A 8 32.87 -26.99 6.41
C THR A 8 31.50 -26.95 7.05
N ILE A 9 30.49 -27.45 6.34
CA ILE A 9 29.12 -27.52 6.84
C ILE A 9 28.54 -28.92 6.80
N THR A 10 27.57 -29.12 7.67
CA THR A 10 26.69 -30.27 7.71
C THR A 10 25.25 -29.79 7.57
N LEU A 11 24.57 -30.33 6.57
CA LEU A 11 23.19 -30.06 6.17
C LEU A 11 22.42 -31.37 6.22
N THR A 12 21.20 -31.34 6.76
CA THR A 12 20.32 -32.50 6.77
C THR A 12 19.10 -32.19 5.92
N ASN A 13 18.73 -33.09 5.00
CA ASN A 13 17.51 -32.97 4.21
C ASN A 13 16.28 -32.79 5.13
N GLY A 14 15.46 -31.79 4.83
CA GLY A 14 14.29 -31.43 5.63
C GLY A 14 14.59 -30.70 6.95
N SER A 15 15.85 -30.36 7.25
CA SER A 15 16.24 -29.57 8.42
C SER A 15 16.51 -28.11 8.02
N ALA A 16 16.08 -27.16 8.86
CA ALA A 16 16.45 -25.76 8.72
C ALA A 16 17.79 -25.43 9.42
N THR A 17 18.34 -26.34 10.22
CA THR A 17 19.57 -26.10 10.98
C THR A 17 20.79 -26.53 10.17
N VAL A 18 21.77 -25.64 10.06
CA VAL A 18 23.06 -25.91 9.45
C VAL A 18 24.14 -25.84 10.52
N THR A 19 25.00 -26.85 10.56
CA THR A 19 26.11 -26.92 11.51
C THR A 19 27.42 -26.70 10.77
N GLY A 20 28.24 -25.76 11.24
CA GLY A 20 29.54 -25.41 10.68
C GLY A 20 30.68 -25.84 11.58
N THR A 21 31.77 -26.31 10.97
CA THR A 21 33.02 -26.66 11.65
C THR A 21 34.14 -25.76 11.14
N GLY A 22 34.86 -25.08 12.03
CA GLY A 22 35.91 -24.13 11.66
C GLY A 22 35.39 -22.87 10.96
N THR A 23 34.11 -22.56 11.17
CA THR A 23 33.42 -21.38 10.65
C THR A 23 33.44 -20.25 11.69
N ALA A 24 33.31 -19.00 11.23
CA ALA A 24 33.28 -17.79 12.05
C ALA A 24 32.08 -16.93 11.63
N TRP A 25 30.90 -17.55 11.55
CA TRP A 25 29.72 -16.96 10.93
C TRP A 25 29.21 -15.69 11.59
N LEU A 26 29.35 -15.50 12.91
CA LEU A 26 28.81 -14.32 13.59
C LEU A 26 29.45 -13.02 13.10
N ALA A 27 30.74 -13.05 12.80
CA ALA A 27 31.47 -11.88 12.31
C ALA A 27 31.38 -11.71 10.78
N ASN A 28 30.87 -12.71 10.07
CA ASN A 28 31.10 -12.85 8.64
C ASN A 28 29.82 -13.01 7.80
N LEU A 29 28.72 -13.46 8.39
CA LEU A 29 27.44 -13.66 7.75
C LEU A 29 26.37 -12.80 8.40
N ALA A 30 25.44 -12.32 7.59
CA ALA A 30 24.23 -11.65 8.02
C ALA A 30 23.00 -12.49 7.64
N PRO A 31 21.86 -12.32 8.33
CA PRO A 31 20.56 -12.75 7.83
C PRO A 31 20.36 -12.32 6.36
N GLY A 32 19.81 -13.22 5.54
CA GLY A 32 19.65 -13.05 4.10
C GLY A 32 20.82 -13.59 3.25
N ALA A 33 21.93 -14.00 3.88
CA ALA A 33 23.05 -14.63 3.17
C ALA A 33 22.61 -15.86 2.37
N LEU A 34 23.18 -16.04 1.17
CA LEU A 34 22.87 -17.18 0.30
C LEU A 34 23.93 -18.26 0.50
N LEU A 35 23.52 -19.46 0.90
CA LEU A 35 24.39 -20.61 1.10
C LEU A 35 24.21 -21.62 -0.04
N THR A 36 25.32 -22.01 -0.66
CA THR A 36 25.37 -22.99 -1.76
C THR A 36 26.46 -24.03 -1.47
N VAL A 37 26.23 -25.26 -1.89
CA VAL A 37 27.18 -26.39 -1.72
C VAL A 37 27.79 -26.76 -3.07
N SER A 38 26.93 -26.99 -4.07
CA SER A 38 27.30 -27.32 -5.45
C SER A 38 26.40 -26.56 -6.44
N GLU A 39 26.76 -26.52 -7.73
CA GLU A 39 25.93 -25.89 -8.77
C GLU A 39 24.58 -26.57 -8.98
N ASP A 40 24.50 -27.88 -8.77
CA ASP A 40 23.28 -28.68 -8.92
C ASP A 40 22.39 -28.69 -7.65
N ASP A 41 22.91 -28.19 -6.54
CA ASP A 41 22.19 -28.19 -5.26
C ASP A 41 21.28 -26.96 -5.12
N PRO A 42 20.18 -27.07 -4.36
CA PRO A 42 19.33 -25.93 -4.05
C PRO A 42 20.07 -24.89 -3.21
N VAL A 43 19.60 -23.64 -3.27
CA VAL A 43 20.20 -22.51 -2.54
C VAL A 43 19.49 -22.31 -1.22
N GLY A 44 20.24 -22.37 -0.12
CA GLY A 44 19.75 -22.02 1.21
C GLY A 44 19.79 -20.51 1.42
N VAL A 45 18.79 -19.95 2.09
CA VAL A 45 18.80 -18.56 2.56
C VAL A 45 18.93 -18.58 4.08
N VAL A 46 19.91 -17.89 4.62
CA VAL A 46 20.16 -17.81 6.07
C VAL A 46 19.10 -16.92 6.71
N ALA A 47 18.29 -17.46 7.60
CA ALA A 47 17.34 -16.70 8.40
C ALA A 47 18.04 -16.00 9.57
N ALA A 48 18.90 -16.72 10.29
CA ALA A 48 19.67 -16.17 11.40
C ALA A 48 20.96 -16.96 11.62
N VAL A 49 21.98 -16.27 12.11
CA VAL A 49 23.23 -16.88 12.57
C VAL A 49 23.17 -16.95 14.09
N THR A 50 23.06 -18.16 14.64
CA THR A 50 22.92 -18.37 16.09
C THR A 50 24.27 -18.47 16.78
N ALA A 51 25.28 -19.01 16.09
CA ALA A 51 26.66 -19.11 16.56
C ALA A 51 27.64 -19.21 15.38
N ASP A 52 28.94 -19.11 15.66
CA ASP A 52 29.97 -19.25 14.63
C ASP A 52 29.91 -20.57 13.86
N GLY A 53 29.41 -21.65 14.50
CA GLY A 53 29.17 -22.97 13.91
C GLY A 53 27.70 -23.38 13.82
N SER A 54 26.75 -22.47 14.00
CA SER A 54 25.33 -22.80 13.85
C SER A 54 24.56 -21.65 13.21
N LEU A 55 23.76 -21.96 12.20
CA LEU A 55 22.83 -21.03 11.59
C LEU A 55 21.52 -21.73 11.27
N THR A 56 20.47 -20.94 11.10
CA THR A 56 19.14 -21.40 10.68
C THR A 56 18.83 -20.86 9.29
N LEU A 57 18.20 -21.68 8.46
CA LEU A 57 17.71 -21.33 7.14
C LEU A 57 16.25 -20.86 7.22
N GLU A 58 15.82 -20.01 6.28
CA GLU A 58 14.42 -19.58 6.17
C GLU A 58 13.49 -20.73 5.81
N MET A 59 13.99 -21.67 5.02
CA MET A 59 13.26 -22.86 4.60
C MET A 59 14.08 -24.11 4.93
N PRO A 60 13.43 -25.24 5.30
CA PRO A 60 14.11 -26.51 5.47
C PRO A 60 14.89 -26.88 4.20
N TRP A 61 16.11 -27.40 4.37
CA TRP A 61 16.99 -27.75 3.26
C TRP A 61 16.34 -28.80 2.34
N PRO A 62 16.04 -28.47 1.07
CA PRO A 62 15.34 -29.38 0.17
C PRO A 62 16.28 -30.35 -0.57
N GLY A 63 17.60 -30.16 -0.45
CA GLY A 63 18.62 -30.97 -1.12
C GLY A 63 19.05 -32.20 -0.31
N ALA A 64 20.03 -32.94 -0.82
CA ALA A 64 20.58 -34.10 -0.12
C ALA A 64 21.24 -33.70 1.22
N SER A 65 21.35 -34.65 2.14
CA SER A 65 22.12 -34.45 3.38
C SER A 65 23.62 -34.48 3.07
N TYR A 66 24.34 -33.48 3.55
CA TYR A 66 25.79 -33.35 3.41
C TYR A 66 26.45 -33.30 4.78
N THR A 67 27.62 -33.90 4.93
CA THR A 67 28.39 -33.88 6.18
C THR A 67 29.80 -33.38 5.92
N ASN A 68 30.27 -32.42 6.72
CA ASN A 68 31.60 -31.81 6.62
C ASN A 68 32.02 -31.43 5.19
N THR A 69 31.08 -30.91 4.42
CA THR A 69 31.28 -30.55 3.01
C THR A 69 31.66 -29.08 2.88
N ALA A 70 32.44 -28.75 1.84
CA ALA A 70 32.78 -27.38 1.50
C ALA A 70 31.54 -26.62 1.03
N TYR A 71 31.49 -25.31 1.28
CA TYR A 71 30.34 -24.49 0.95
C TYR A 71 30.78 -23.09 0.55
N GLU A 72 29.82 -22.35 0.03
CA GLU A 72 29.98 -20.97 -0.34
C GLU A 72 28.79 -20.16 0.13
N ALA A 73 29.06 -19.12 0.92
CA ALA A 73 28.04 -18.21 1.41
C ALA A 73 28.25 -16.79 0.86
N VAL A 74 27.30 -16.26 0.10
CA VAL A 74 27.34 -14.87 -0.41
C VAL A 74 26.97 -13.92 0.71
N ARG A 75 27.82 -12.92 0.95
CA ARG A 75 27.69 -11.95 2.04
C ARG A 75 27.29 -10.57 1.56
N ASP A 76 27.73 -10.20 0.36
CA ASP A 76 27.62 -8.83 -0.10
C ASP A 76 26.33 -8.68 -0.92
N PHE A 77 25.45 -7.84 -0.42
CA PHE A 77 24.18 -7.50 -1.04
C PHE A 77 24.11 -5.99 -1.25
N ASP A 78 23.43 -5.58 -2.31
CA ASP A 78 23.08 -4.19 -2.53
C ASP A 78 22.06 -3.75 -1.47
N PRO A 79 22.35 -2.71 -0.67
CA PRO A 79 21.46 -2.26 0.41
C PRO A 79 20.12 -1.70 -0.09
N SER A 80 20.04 -1.27 -1.34
CA SER A 80 18.83 -0.67 -1.93
C SER A 80 17.89 -1.72 -2.53
N THR A 81 18.44 -2.76 -3.15
CA THR A 81 17.66 -3.78 -3.86
C THR A 81 17.57 -5.11 -3.12
N GLY A 82 18.48 -5.38 -2.18
CA GLY A 82 18.69 -6.70 -1.57
C GLY A 82 19.26 -7.72 -2.56
N ALA A 83 19.70 -7.28 -3.74
CA ALA A 83 20.26 -8.14 -4.76
C ALA A 83 21.69 -8.56 -4.37
N PRO A 84 22.08 -9.82 -4.60
CA PRO A 84 23.47 -10.24 -4.45
C PRO A 84 24.40 -9.43 -5.36
N LEU A 85 25.53 -8.97 -4.82
CA LEU A 85 26.53 -8.24 -5.61
C LEU A 85 27.46 -9.20 -6.36
N LEU A 86 27.68 -8.92 -7.64
CA LEU A 86 28.61 -9.68 -8.48
C LEU A 86 30.05 -9.23 -8.22
N SER A 87 30.95 -10.19 -7.99
CA SER A 87 32.40 -9.95 -7.84
C SER A 87 33.17 -10.80 -8.84
N HIS A 88 34.42 -10.43 -9.09
CA HIS A 88 35.33 -11.26 -9.86
C HIS A 88 35.59 -12.58 -9.10
N GLY A 89 35.51 -13.72 -9.81
CA GLY A 89 35.82 -15.05 -9.27
C GLY A 89 34.70 -15.78 -8.52
N LEU A 90 33.44 -15.34 -8.65
CA LEU A 90 32.29 -16.01 -8.05
C LEU A 90 32.13 -17.44 -8.59
N ARG A 91 32.10 -18.43 -7.71
CA ARG A 91 31.55 -19.75 -8.04
C ARG A 91 30.02 -19.63 -8.12
N ASN A 92 29.40 -20.44 -8.98
CA ASN A 92 27.94 -20.49 -9.14
C ASN A 92 27.31 -19.14 -9.57
N THR A 93 28.00 -18.41 -10.47
CA THR A 93 27.60 -17.06 -10.92
C THR A 93 26.17 -17.02 -11.49
N ASN A 94 25.74 -18.08 -12.18
CA ASN A 94 24.38 -18.24 -12.70
C ASN A 94 23.30 -18.10 -11.61
N VAL A 95 23.52 -18.70 -10.44
CA VAL A 95 22.60 -18.65 -9.31
C VAL A 95 22.48 -17.22 -8.78
N VAL A 96 23.63 -16.57 -8.60
CA VAL A 96 23.72 -15.20 -8.07
C VAL A 96 23.04 -14.22 -9.02
N VAL A 97 23.26 -14.36 -10.33
CA VAL A 97 22.61 -13.55 -11.37
C VAL A 97 21.09 -13.78 -11.40
N ASN A 98 20.62 -15.03 -11.37
CA ASN A 98 19.19 -15.33 -11.37
C ASN A 98 18.48 -14.73 -10.14
N ARG A 99 19.14 -14.78 -8.97
CA ARG A 99 18.62 -14.14 -7.75
C ARG A 99 18.60 -12.61 -7.85
N ALA A 100 19.63 -11.99 -8.41
CA ALA A 100 19.68 -10.54 -8.62
C ALA A 100 18.57 -10.07 -9.56
N ILE A 101 18.37 -10.76 -10.68
CA ILE A 101 17.28 -10.45 -11.63
C ILE A 101 15.91 -10.60 -10.94
N LEU A 102 15.72 -11.64 -10.13
CA LEU A 102 14.47 -11.84 -9.40
C LEU A 102 14.21 -10.73 -8.37
N ALA A 103 15.25 -10.26 -7.67
CA ALA A 103 15.15 -9.15 -6.72
C ALA A 103 14.74 -7.85 -7.42
N LEU A 104 15.34 -7.54 -8.58
CA LEU A 104 14.97 -6.38 -9.39
C LEU A 104 13.51 -6.44 -9.87
N GLY A 105 13.03 -7.62 -10.27
CA GLY A 105 11.64 -7.84 -10.65
C GLY A 105 10.66 -7.54 -9.51
N LYS A 106 10.97 -7.96 -8.28
CA LYS A 106 10.17 -7.66 -7.09
C LYS A 106 10.14 -6.17 -6.78
N GLN A 107 11.29 -5.50 -6.82
CA GLN A 107 11.38 -4.04 -6.60
C GLN A 107 10.54 -3.26 -7.61
N THR A 108 10.61 -3.65 -8.89
CA THR A 108 9.84 -3.03 -9.96
C THR A 108 8.33 -3.21 -9.75
N ALA A 109 7.88 -4.42 -9.40
CA ALA A 109 6.46 -4.69 -9.13
C ALA A 109 5.93 -3.85 -7.95
N THR A 110 6.71 -3.72 -6.87
CA THR A 110 6.36 -2.87 -5.72
C THR A 110 6.22 -1.40 -6.14
N ALA A 111 7.16 -0.88 -6.93
CA ALA A 111 7.14 0.50 -7.40
C ALA A 111 5.93 0.79 -8.32
N VAL A 112 5.61 -0.14 -9.24
CA VAL A 112 4.44 -0.02 -10.13
C VAL A 112 3.14 -0.03 -9.33
N ASN A 113 3.00 -0.94 -8.36
CA ASN A 113 1.81 -0.99 -7.50
C ASN A 113 1.63 0.31 -6.69
N ALA A 114 2.72 0.86 -6.14
CA ALA A 114 2.68 2.14 -5.46
C ALA A 114 2.22 3.27 -6.37
N TYR A 115 2.74 3.33 -7.61
CA TYR A 115 2.34 4.31 -8.60
C TYR A 115 0.84 4.19 -8.97
N VAL A 116 0.37 2.97 -9.25
CA VAL A 116 -1.05 2.72 -9.59
C VAL A 116 -1.98 3.12 -8.45
N ASN A 117 -1.61 2.82 -7.20
CA ASN A 117 -2.41 3.21 -6.03
C ASN A 117 -2.49 4.73 -5.87
N VAL A 118 -1.39 5.45 -6.12
CA VAL A 118 -1.39 6.92 -6.10
C VAL A 118 -2.30 7.48 -7.20
N GLN A 119 -2.25 6.93 -8.42
CA GLN A 119 -3.13 7.36 -9.51
C GLN A 119 -4.61 7.08 -9.21
N ALA A 120 -4.92 5.91 -8.65
CA ALA A 120 -6.28 5.57 -8.23
C ALA A 120 -6.80 6.51 -7.13
N ALA A 121 -5.95 6.85 -6.15
CA ALA A 121 -6.30 7.81 -5.09
C ALA A 121 -6.53 9.23 -5.64
N GLN A 122 -5.71 9.69 -6.59
CA GLN A 122 -5.89 11.00 -7.23
C GLN A 122 -7.18 11.06 -8.06
N ALA A 123 -7.53 10.00 -8.79
CA ALA A 123 -8.80 9.91 -9.53
C ALA A 123 -10.02 9.92 -8.60
N ALA A 124 -9.95 9.21 -7.47
CA ALA A 124 -11.00 9.21 -6.45
C ALA A 124 -11.19 10.62 -5.83
N ALA A 125 -10.09 11.31 -5.52
CA ALA A 125 -10.13 12.67 -5.01
C ALA A 125 -10.78 13.66 -6.00
N ALA A 126 -10.42 13.59 -7.29
CA ALA A 126 -11.01 14.44 -8.32
C ALA A 126 -12.53 14.22 -8.48
N THR A 127 -12.97 12.96 -8.38
CA THR A 127 -14.40 12.61 -8.42
C THR A 127 -15.15 13.17 -7.21
N ALA A 128 -14.56 13.08 -6.01
CA ALA A 128 -15.15 13.63 -4.78
C ALA A 128 -15.27 15.17 -4.85
N THR A 129 -14.24 15.87 -5.35
CA THR A 129 -14.31 17.33 -5.55
C THR A 129 -15.42 17.72 -6.54
N SER A 130 -15.59 16.94 -7.62
CA SER A 130 -16.64 17.18 -8.61
C SER A 130 -18.04 16.97 -8.03
N GLN A 131 -18.25 15.89 -7.26
CA GLN A 131 -19.53 15.62 -6.59
C GLN A 131 -19.87 16.70 -5.55
N ALA A 132 -18.88 17.18 -4.80
CA ALA A 132 -19.08 18.28 -3.86
C ALA A 132 -19.50 19.59 -4.58
N GLY A 133 -18.90 19.90 -5.73
CA GLY A 133 -19.29 21.05 -6.56
C GLY A 133 -20.72 20.94 -7.10
N ILE A 134 -21.11 19.75 -7.59
CA ILE A 134 -22.47 19.48 -8.07
C ILE A 134 -23.48 19.58 -6.91
N ALA A 135 -23.16 19.03 -5.73
CA ALA A 135 -24.00 19.12 -4.54
C ALA A 135 -24.19 20.57 -4.08
N ALA A 136 -23.11 21.37 -4.07
CA ALA A 136 -23.18 22.79 -3.75
C ALA A 136 -24.07 23.57 -4.74
N THR A 137 -23.92 23.30 -6.04
CA THR A 137 -24.73 23.94 -7.09
C THR A 137 -26.21 23.60 -6.96
N GLN A 138 -26.52 22.32 -6.69
CA GLN A 138 -27.90 21.88 -6.44
C GLN A 138 -28.48 22.50 -5.17
N ALA A 139 -27.69 22.63 -4.10
CA ALA A 139 -28.12 23.28 -2.86
C ALA A 139 -28.44 24.77 -3.08
N THR A 140 -27.59 25.49 -3.84
CA THR A 140 -27.86 26.89 -4.21
C THR A 140 -29.13 27.01 -5.06
N ALA A 141 -29.33 26.12 -6.04
CA ALA A 141 -30.54 26.12 -6.87
C ALA A 141 -31.82 25.84 -6.04
N ALA A 142 -31.75 24.87 -5.11
CA ALA A 142 -32.85 24.55 -4.20
C ALA A 142 -33.18 25.70 -3.24
N ALA A 143 -32.16 26.40 -2.73
CA ALA A 143 -32.37 27.59 -1.91
C ALA A 143 -33.05 28.72 -2.71
N GLY A 144 -32.64 28.91 -3.98
CA GLY A 144 -33.26 29.87 -4.88
C GLY A 144 -34.73 29.57 -5.17
N SER A 145 -35.08 28.31 -5.44
CA SER A 145 -36.48 27.91 -5.67
C SER A 145 -37.33 28.03 -4.41
N ALA A 146 -36.78 27.72 -3.22
CA ALA A 146 -37.47 27.92 -1.95
C ALA A 146 -37.75 29.40 -1.66
N ALA A 147 -36.78 30.29 -1.90
CA ALA A 147 -36.97 31.72 -1.75
C ALA A 147 -38.04 32.27 -2.71
N ALA A 148 -38.06 31.80 -3.97
CA ALA A 148 -39.09 32.16 -4.94
C ALA A 148 -40.49 31.69 -4.48
N ALA A 149 -40.61 30.46 -3.98
CA ALA A 149 -41.85 29.94 -3.43
C ALA A 149 -42.34 30.77 -2.23
N GLN A 150 -41.44 31.14 -1.31
CA GLN A 150 -41.79 31.98 -0.16
C GLN A 150 -42.26 33.36 -0.60
N SER A 151 -41.56 34.02 -1.53
CA SER A 151 -41.98 35.33 -2.05
C SER A 151 -43.36 35.29 -2.72
N THR A 152 -43.70 34.17 -3.35
CA THR A 152 -45.02 33.94 -3.95
C THR A 152 -46.07 33.77 -2.85
N ALA A 153 -45.77 33.01 -1.79
CA ALA A 153 -46.66 32.84 -0.65
C ALA A 153 -46.92 34.17 0.07
N ASP A 154 -45.87 34.96 0.34
CA ASP A 154 -45.99 36.28 0.96
C ASP A 154 -46.82 37.24 0.10
N SER A 155 -46.68 37.17 -1.24
CA SER A 155 -47.48 37.96 -2.17
C SER A 155 -48.97 37.57 -2.14
N ILE A 156 -49.27 36.27 -2.05
CA ILE A 156 -50.64 35.77 -1.92
C ILE A 156 -51.24 36.19 -0.59
N ASP A 157 -50.51 36.06 0.52
CA ASP A 157 -50.97 36.48 1.85
C ASP A 157 -51.26 37.99 1.90
N GLY A 158 -50.35 38.81 1.34
CA GLY A 158 -50.57 40.25 1.20
C GLY A 158 -51.82 40.60 0.38
N LEU A 159 -52.09 39.87 -0.71
CA LEU A 159 -53.31 40.04 -1.50
C LEU A 159 -54.55 39.68 -0.67
N LEU A 160 -54.54 38.55 0.04
CA LEU A 160 -55.66 38.11 0.88
C LEU A 160 -55.98 39.13 1.98
N VAL A 161 -54.96 39.66 2.66
CA VAL A 161 -55.12 40.72 3.66
C VAL A 161 -55.73 41.99 3.05
N SER A 162 -55.25 42.41 1.88
CA SER A 162 -55.78 43.60 1.19
C SER A 162 -57.26 43.43 0.80
N MET A 163 -57.64 42.24 0.30
CA MET A 163 -59.01 41.91 -0.07
C MET A 163 -59.93 41.86 1.16
N ALA A 164 -59.47 41.25 2.26
CA ALA A 164 -60.22 41.21 3.51
C ALA A 164 -60.47 42.62 4.05
N THR A 165 -59.44 43.47 4.06
CA THR A 165 -59.53 44.87 4.51
C THR A 165 -60.52 45.67 3.64
N ALA A 166 -60.45 45.52 2.32
CA ALA A 166 -61.37 46.17 1.40
C ALA A 166 -62.83 45.71 1.58
N PHE A 167 -63.05 44.43 1.86
CA PHE A 167 -64.37 43.91 2.17
C PHE A 167 -64.90 44.49 3.48
N THR A 168 -64.09 44.54 4.53
CA THR A 168 -64.48 45.14 5.81
C THR A 168 -64.82 46.62 5.66
N ASP A 169 -64.00 47.41 4.97
CA ASP A 169 -64.27 48.83 4.72
C ASP A 169 -65.57 49.04 3.93
N SER A 170 -65.79 48.21 2.89
CA SER A 170 -67.06 48.20 2.15
C SER A 170 -68.26 47.95 3.07
N GLN A 171 -68.21 46.90 3.90
CA GLN A 171 -69.27 46.58 4.86
C GLN A 171 -69.51 47.73 5.86
N THR A 172 -68.46 48.33 6.41
CA THR A 172 -68.58 49.47 7.31
C THR A 172 -69.27 50.65 6.63
N ARG A 173 -68.88 50.99 5.40
CA ARG A 173 -69.53 52.07 4.62
C ARG A 173 -71.01 51.77 4.35
N TYR A 174 -71.36 50.51 4.06
CA TYR A 174 -72.77 50.10 3.89
C TYR A 174 -73.59 50.28 5.17
N VAL A 175 -73.09 49.84 6.33
CA VAL A 175 -73.79 49.97 7.62
C VAL A 175 -73.96 51.44 8.00
N THR A 176 -72.92 52.26 7.83
CA THR A 176 -73.00 53.70 8.07
C THR A 176 -74.04 54.37 7.15
N ALA A 177 -74.09 54.00 5.86
CA ALA A 177 -75.07 54.56 4.93
C ALA A 177 -76.54 54.21 5.28
N ILE A 178 -76.78 53.06 5.92
CA ILE A 178 -78.12 52.67 6.40
C ILE A 178 -78.49 53.41 7.68
N ALA A 179 -77.54 53.65 8.59
CA ALA A 179 -77.79 54.30 9.89
C ALA A 179 -78.14 55.80 9.80
N PHE A 180 -77.91 56.45 8.65
CA PHE A 180 -78.24 57.87 8.39
C PHE A 180 -79.49 58.07 7.52
N ARG A 181 -80.31 57.03 7.31
CA ARG A 181 -81.66 57.12 6.70
C ARG A 181 -82.73 56.93 7.76
#